data_AF-K9D707-F1
#
_entry.id   AF-K9D707-F1
#
_cell.length_a   1.000
_cell.length_b   1.000
_cell.length_c   1.000
_cell.angle_alpha   90.00
_cell.angle_beta   90.00
_cell.angle_gamma   90.00
#
_symmetry.space_group_name_H-M   'P 1'
#
loop_
_entity.id
_entity.type
_entity.pdbx_description
1 polymer ?
#
loop_
_entity_poly.entity_id
_entity_poly.type
_entity_poly.pdbx_seq_one_letter_code
_entity_poly.pdbx_strand_id
1 'polypeptide(L)'
;MPIEPVGPARREALMASEGCIILGRKPGSNSHQGFAENNFSVGDMEWHAEYANFFLSRDSWSSSGKKQMIRGEVEAEVCVESERRRLPDWEIEIWDVHDEHLPVVIDWEGWIDAWAYDPNNKMSGVTSMFKACNLRFTMRRGR
;
A
#
# COMPACT_ATOMS: atom_id res chain seq x y z
N MET A 1 -12.31 23.20 9.34
CA MET A 1 -13.57 22.84 8.65
C MET A 1 -13.79 21.35 8.92
N PRO A 2 -15.00 20.90 9.29
CA PRO A 2 -15.28 19.48 9.39
C PRO A 2 -15.05 18.83 8.02
N ILE A 3 -14.28 17.73 7.99
CA ILE A 3 -14.09 16.94 6.78
C ILE A 3 -15.42 16.24 6.54
N GLU A 4 -16.06 16.53 5.41
CA GLU A 4 -17.27 15.81 5.02
C GLU A 4 -16.91 14.34 4.80
N PRO A 5 -17.69 13.39 5.34
CA PRO A 5 -17.45 11.98 5.13
C PRO A 5 -17.47 11.66 3.63
N VAL A 6 -16.57 10.78 3.20
CA VAL A 6 -16.51 10.33 1.80
C VAL A 6 -17.86 9.70 1.44
N GLY A 7 -18.54 10.26 0.44
CA GLY A 7 -19.84 9.75 0.01
C GLY A 7 -19.76 8.32 -0.56
N PRO A 8 -20.85 7.53 -0.52
CA PRO A 8 -20.85 6.10 -0.85
C PRO A 8 -20.22 5.77 -2.22
N ALA A 9 -20.56 6.52 -3.26
CA ALA A 9 -20.02 6.32 -4.60
C ALA A 9 -18.49 6.52 -4.67
N ARG A 10 -17.95 7.47 -3.91
CA ARG A 10 -16.50 7.69 -3.84
C ARG A 10 -15.80 6.62 -3.01
N ARG A 11 -16.47 6.07 -1.97
CA ARG A 11 -15.94 4.93 -1.20
C ARG A 11 -15.83 3.70 -2.07
N GLU A 12 -16.90 3.36 -2.81
CA GLU A 12 -16.90 2.25 -3.77
C GLU A 12 -15.80 2.39 -4.81
N ALA A 13 -15.63 3.57 -5.41
CA ALA A 13 -14.55 3.84 -6.35
C ALA A 13 -13.15 3.68 -5.74
N LEU A 14 -12.97 4.07 -4.47
CA LEU A 14 -11.71 3.90 -3.76
C LEU A 14 -11.42 2.43 -3.42
N MET A 15 -12.43 1.66 -3.03
CA MET A 15 -12.29 0.22 -2.84
C MET A 15 -11.97 -0.50 -4.14
N ALA A 16 -12.51 -0.04 -5.26
CA ALA A 16 -12.22 -0.57 -6.59
C ALA A 16 -10.87 -0.11 -7.17
N SER A 17 -10.04 0.59 -6.39
CA SER A 17 -8.73 1.05 -6.88
C SER A 17 -7.83 -0.12 -7.24
N GLU A 18 -7.19 -0.03 -8.39
CA GLU A 18 -6.19 -0.99 -8.83
C GLU A 18 -4.85 -0.75 -8.14
N GLY A 19 -4.15 -1.82 -7.79
CA GLY A 19 -2.82 -1.74 -7.21
C GLY A 19 -2.43 -3.04 -6.54
N CYS A 20 -1.31 -3.02 -5.85
CA CYS A 20 -0.77 -4.21 -5.21
C CYS A 20 -0.17 -3.88 -3.84
N ILE A 21 0.00 -4.93 -3.04
CA ILE A 21 0.78 -4.92 -1.82
C ILE A 21 1.92 -5.91 -1.93
N ILE A 22 2.97 -5.70 -1.13
CA ILE A 22 4.06 -6.66 -0.97
C ILE A 22 3.85 -7.38 0.35
N LEU A 23 3.85 -8.71 0.29
CA LEU A 23 3.83 -9.58 1.45
C LEU A 23 5.10 -10.43 1.47
N GLY A 24 5.61 -10.67 2.67
CA GLY A 24 6.84 -11.39 2.90
C GLY A 24 6.67 -12.42 3.99
N ARG A 25 7.38 -13.53 3.86
CA ARG A 25 7.41 -14.62 4.85
C ARG A 25 8.85 -14.96 5.17
N LYS A 26 9.21 -14.77 6.44
CA LYS A 26 10.51 -15.17 6.99
C LYS A 26 10.67 -16.70 6.93
N PRO A 27 11.90 -17.23 6.71
CA PRO A 27 12.18 -18.66 6.85
C PRO A 27 11.62 -19.25 8.15
N GLY A 28 10.87 -20.35 8.01
CA GLY A 28 10.26 -21.06 9.14
C GLY A 28 9.06 -20.35 9.79
N SER A 29 8.63 -19.21 9.27
CA SER A 29 7.39 -18.54 9.69
C SER A 29 6.18 -19.13 8.96
N ASN A 30 5.05 -19.21 9.67
CA ASN A 30 3.76 -19.57 9.09
C ASN A 30 2.85 -18.36 8.83
N SER A 31 3.35 -17.14 9.04
CA SER A 31 2.59 -15.90 8.84
C SER A 31 3.31 -14.96 7.88
N HIS A 32 2.52 -14.29 7.05
CA HIS A 32 2.98 -13.19 6.21
C HIS A 32 3.11 -11.90 7.04
N GLN A 33 3.98 -11.01 6.58
CA GLN A 33 4.15 -9.64 7.04
C GLN A 33 4.08 -8.73 5.83
N GLY A 34 3.52 -7.54 5.99
CA GLY A 34 3.49 -6.53 4.93
C GLY A 34 4.74 -5.66 4.99
N PHE A 35 5.12 -5.13 3.83
CA PHE A 35 6.21 -4.19 3.72
C PHE A 35 5.66 -2.77 3.83
N ALA A 36 5.89 -2.07 4.95
CA ALA A 36 5.26 -0.79 5.25
C ALA A 36 6.26 0.37 5.20
N GLU A 37 5.78 1.53 4.73
CA GLU A 37 6.53 2.77 4.77
C GLU A 37 6.56 3.35 6.19
N ASN A 38 7.75 3.74 6.67
CA ASN A 38 7.94 4.43 7.94
C ASN A 38 8.22 5.93 7.72
N ASN A 39 7.58 6.78 8.52
CA ASN A 39 7.47 8.23 8.32
C ASN A 39 8.75 9.05 8.58
N PHE A 40 9.91 8.43 8.86
CA PHE A 40 11.09 9.17 9.36
C PHE A 40 12.35 9.11 8.49
N SER A 41 12.40 8.27 7.46
CA SER A 41 13.55 8.22 6.56
C SER A 41 13.08 7.81 5.16
N VAL A 42 13.42 8.61 4.15
CA VAL A 42 13.38 8.16 2.76
C VAL A 42 14.38 6.99 2.66
N GLY A 43 13.91 5.75 2.84
CA GLY A 43 14.74 4.55 2.80
C GLY A 43 14.52 3.50 3.89
N ASP A 44 13.85 3.82 5.00
CA ASP A 44 13.65 2.86 6.11
C ASP A 44 12.26 2.23 6.05
N MET A 45 12.11 1.27 5.13
CA MET A 45 10.91 0.43 5.04
C MET A 45 11.05 -0.78 5.98
N GLU A 46 9.99 -1.08 6.73
CA GLU A 46 9.99 -2.16 7.73
C GLU A 46 8.90 -3.19 7.45
N TRP A 47 9.18 -4.43 7.85
CA TRP A 47 8.22 -5.53 7.78
C TRP A 47 7.30 -5.50 8.99
N HIS A 48 5.99 -5.45 8.76
CA HIS A 48 4.97 -5.29 9.80
C HIS A 48 3.92 -6.40 9.75
N ALA A 49 3.42 -6.82 10.92
CA ALA A 49 2.42 -7.89 11.00
C ALA A 49 0.99 -7.45 10.60
N GLU A 50 0.75 -6.14 10.55
CA GLU A 50 -0.60 -5.55 10.39
C GLU A 50 -0.70 -4.50 9.26
N TYR A 51 0.42 -4.08 8.67
CA TYR A 51 0.45 -3.01 7.67
C TYR A 51 1.24 -3.42 6.45
N ALA A 52 0.75 -3.06 5.26
CA ALA A 52 1.47 -3.22 4.00
C ALA A 52 1.34 -1.93 3.18
N ASN A 53 2.41 -1.50 2.54
CA ASN A 53 2.37 -0.36 1.63
C ASN A 53 1.54 -0.72 0.40
N PHE A 54 0.61 0.18 0.04
CA PHE A 54 -0.23 0.04 -1.15
C PHE A 54 0.37 0.81 -2.31
N PHE A 55 0.85 0.04 -3.28
CA PHE A 55 1.33 0.57 -4.55
C PHE A 55 0.11 0.77 -5.45
N LEU A 56 -0.43 1.99 -5.42
CA LEU A 56 -1.65 2.38 -6.12
C LEU A 56 -1.38 2.66 -7.60
N SER A 57 -2.10 1.98 -8.49
CA SER A 57 -2.10 2.29 -9.92
C SER A 57 -3.09 3.43 -10.20
N ARG A 58 -2.59 4.55 -10.72
CA ARG A 58 -3.44 5.70 -11.06
C ARG A 58 -2.78 6.68 -12.02
N ASP A 59 -3.64 7.46 -12.65
CA ASP A 59 -3.21 8.70 -13.28
C ASP A 59 -2.68 9.69 -12.23
N SER A 60 -1.47 10.19 -12.48
CA SER A 60 -0.80 11.19 -11.64
C SER A 60 -0.26 12.33 -12.50
N TRP A 61 -0.05 13.48 -11.87
CA TRP A 61 0.51 14.65 -12.51
C TRP A 61 1.96 14.85 -12.06
N SER A 62 2.88 14.93 -13.01
CA SER A 62 4.25 15.31 -12.73
C SER A 62 4.35 16.77 -12.28
N SER A 63 5.46 17.13 -11.64
CA SER A 63 5.79 18.54 -11.33
C SER A 63 5.91 19.42 -12.58
N SER A 64 6.11 18.82 -13.75
CA SER A 64 6.11 19.47 -15.06
C SER A 64 4.72 19.58 -15.71
N GLY A 65 3.64 19.22 -15.00
CA GLY A 65 2.27 19.33 -15.46
C GLY A 65 1.89 18.31 -16.53
N LYS A 66 2.63 17.20 -16.66
CA LYS A 66 2.28 16.11 -17.57
C LYS A 66 1.52 15.04 -16.79
N LYS A 67 0.41 14.57 -17.39
CA LYS A 67 -0.32 13.42 -16.89
C LYS A 67 0.44 12.15 -17.25
N GLN A 68 0.68 11.29 -16.27
CA GLN A 68 1.33 9.99 -16.44
C GLN A 68 0.57 8.92 -15.67
N MET A 69 0.45 7.73 -16.25
CA MET A 69 -0.08 6.57 -15.55
C MET A 69 1.03 5.99 -14.67
N ILE A 70 0.83 6.02 -13.35
CA ILE A 70 1.65 5.28 -12.41
C ILE A 70 1.07 3.87 -12.33
N ARG A 71 1.94 2.86 -12.50
CA ARG A 71 1.61 1.45 -12.32
C ARG A 71 2.19 0.99 -11.00
N GLY A 72 1.34 0.73 -10.02
CA GLY A 72 1.77 0.31 -8.69
C GLY A 72 2.61 -0.97 -8.72
N GLU A 73 2.26 -1.91 -9.59
CA GLU A 73 3.03 -3.15 -9.80
C GLU A 73 4.51 -2.89 -10.13
N VAL A 74 4.80 -1.92 -11.00
CA VAL A 74 6.18 -1.59 -11.39
C VAL A 74 6.96 -0.99 -10.22
N GLU A 75 6.31 -0.15 -9.41
CA GLU A 75 6.94 0.37 -8.19
C GLU A 75 7.18 -0.74 -7.15
N ALA A 76 6.23 -1.67 -7.02
CA ALA A 76 6.36 -2.82 -6.15
C ALA A 76 7.49 -3.76 -6.60
N GLU A 77 7.66 -4.00 -7.89
CA GLU A 77 8.77 -4.79 -8.45
C GLU A 77 10.13 -4.23 -8.05
N VAL A 78 10.32 -2.91 -8.18
CA VAL A 78 11.56 -2.23 -7.77
C VAL A 78 11.80 -2.40 -6.26
N CYS A 79 10.75 -2.28 -5.44
CA CYS A 79 10.84 -2.53 -4.00
C CYS A 79 11.20 -3.99 -3.69
N VAL A 80 10.53 -4.97 -4.31
CA VAL A 80 10.81 -6.39 -4.11
C VAL A 80 12.22 -6.76 -4.53
N GLU A 81 12.73 -6.20 -5.65
CA GLU A 81 14.11 -6.44 -6.07
C GLU A 81 15.11 -5.94 -5.02
N SER A 82 14.89 -4.73 -4.48
CA SER A 82 15.72 -4.20 -3.39
C SER A 82 15.65 -5.07 -2.15
N GLU A 83 14.45 -5.49 -1.75
CA GLU A 83 14.23 -6.26 -0.54
C GLU A 83 14.78 -7.69 -0.62
N ARG A 84 14.69 -8.34 -1.78
CA ARG A 84 15.30 -9.66 -2.00
C ARG A 84 16.83 -9.63 -1.88
N ARG A 85 17.48 -8.49 -2.17
CA ARG A 85 18.92 -8.32 -1.92
C ARG A 85 19.23 -8.19 -0.43
N ARG A 86 18.33 -7.55 0.33
CA ARG A 86 18.46 -7.33 1.78
C ARG A 86 18.11 -8.58 2.61
N LEU A 87 17.14 -9.35 2.14
CA LEU A 87 16.53 -10.49 2.81
C LEU A 87 16.45 -11.70 1.86
N PRO A 88 17.60 -12.27 1.47
CA PRO A 88 17.66 -13.30 0.42
C PRO A 88 16.92 -14.59 0.76
N ASP A 89 16.75 -14.89 2.05
CA ASP A 89 16.05 -16.10 2.51
C ASP A 89 14.54 -15.88 2.69
N TRP A 90 14.05 -14.64 2.62
CA TRP A 90 12.62 -14.38 2.74
C TRP A 90 11.91 -14.69 1.43
N GLU A 91 10.73 -15.31 1.54
CA GLU A 91 9.81 -15.39 0.43
C GLU A 91 9.06 -14.07 0.34
N ILE A 92 9.29 -13.30 -0.73
CA ILE A 92 8.70 -11.98 -0.93
C ILE A 92 7.91 -12.00 -2.23
N GLU A 93 6.62 -11.68 -2.14
CA GLU A 93 5.64 -11.77 -3.22
C GLU A 93 4.83 -10.49 -3.34
N ILE A 94 4.49 -10.14 -4.57
CA ILE A 94 3.58 -9.06 -4.91
C ILE A 94 2.19 -9.67 -5.06
N TRP A 95 1.20 -9.06 -4.44
CA TRP A 95 -0.18 -9.51 -4.51
C TRP A 95 -1.08 -8.39 -5.02
N ASP A 96 -1.92 -8.71 -6.00
CA ASP A 96 -3.06 -7.86 -6.35
C ASP A 96 -4.00 -7.77 -5.14
N VAL A 97 -4.43 -6.56 -4.80
CA VAL A 97 -5.28 -6.30 -3.62
C VAL A 97 -6.69 -6.89 -3.73
N HIS A 98 -7.11 -7.24 -4.95
CA HIS A 98 -8.38 -7.88 -5.27
C HIS A 98 -8.24 -9.37 -5.60
N ASP A 99 -7.03 -9.94 -5.47
CA ASP A 99 -6.80 -11.37 -5.68
C ASP A 99 -7.67 -12.21 -4.71
N GLU A 100 -8.42 -13.17 -5.27
CA GLU A 100 -9.30 -14.04 -4.48
C GLU A 100 -8.53 -14.93 -3.49
N HIS A 101 -7.26 -15.20 -3.76
CA HIS A 101 -6.34 -15.98 -2.95
C HIS A 101 -5.43 -15.15 -2.06
N LEU A 102 -5.58 -13.82 -2.07
CA LEU A 102 -4.82 -12.92 -1.19
C LEU A 102 -4.85 -13.45 0.26
N PRO A 103 -3.68 -13.69 0.91
CA PRO A 103 -3.63 -14.36 2.22
C PRO A 103 -4.04 -13.45 3.38
N VAL A 104 -4.48 -12.23 3.09
CA VAL A 104 -4.90 -11.22 4.05
C VAL A 104 -6.29 -10.67 3.72
N VAL A 105 -6.93 -10.06 4.71
CA VAL A 105 -8.12 -9.24 4.56
C VAL A 105 -7.72 -7.80 4.80
N ILE A 106 -7.89 -6.97 3.77
CA ILE A 106 -7.58 -5.54 3.81
C ILE A 106 -8.71 -4.78 4.51
N ASP A 107 -8.35 -3.90 5.43
CA ASP A 107 -9.26 -2.93 6.06
C ASP A 107 -9.42 -1.71 5.14
N TRP A 108 -10.22 -1.88 4.09
CA TRP A 108 -10.51 -0.83 3.12
C TRP A 108 -11.21 0.37 3.73
N GLU A 109 -12.08 0.13 4.72
CA GLU A 109 -12.81 1.16 5.45
C GLU A 109 -11.85 2.05 6.24
N GLY A 110 -10.96 1.45 7.03
CA GLY A 110 -9.94 2.18 7.77
C GLY A 110 -8.98 2.94 6.85
N TRP A 111 -8.66 2.39 5.68
CA TRP A 111 -7.84 3.09 4.69
C TRP A 111 -8.57 4.27 4.05
N ILE A 112 -9.83 4.12 3.65
CA ILE A 112 -10.62 5.19 3.04
C ILE A 112 -10.78 6.37 4.01
N ASP A 113 -11.06 6.08 5.28
CA ASP A 113 -11.20 7.10 6.30
C ASP A 113 -9.86 7.84 6.55
N ALA A 114 -8.73 7.13 6.44
CA ALA A 114 -7.40 7.74 6.48
C ALA A 114 -7.10 8.56 5.22
N TRP A 115 -7.47 8.06 4.04
CA TRP A 115 -7.26 8.72 2.75
C TRP A 115 -8.09 9.99 2.59
N ALA A 116 -9.32 10.00 3.13
CA ALA A 116 -10.21 11.16 3.16
C ALA A 116 -9.58 12.40 3.83
N TYR A 117 -8.57 12.19 4.68
CA TYR A 117 -7.89 13.23 5.41
C TYR A 117 -6.97 14.11 4.54
N ASP A 118 -6.61 13.65 3.32
CA ASP A 118 -5.90 14.47 2.31
C ASP A 118 -6.71 14.61 1.00
N PRO A 119 -7.69 15.54 0.96
CA PRO A 119 -8.56 15.72 -0.20
C PRO A 119 -7.86 16.33 -1.42
N ASN A 120 -6.63 16.81 -1.29
CA ASN A 120 -5.95 17.52 -2.38
C ASN A 120 -5.16 16.59 -3.30
N ASN A 121 -4.91 15.33 -2.92
CA ASN A 121 -4.12 14.36 -3.71
C ASN A 121 -2.77 14.94 -4.20
N LYS A 122 -2.29 16.04 -3.60
CA LYS A 122 -1.04 16.66 -3.94
C LYS A 122 0.03 15.88 -3.18
N MET A 123 0.42 14.74 -3.74
CA MET A 123 1.67 14.10 -3.38
C MET A 123 2.83 14.99 -3.85
N SER A 124 2.98 16.16 -3.23
CA SER A 124 4.13 17.02 -3.42
C SER A 124 5.28 16.47 -2.59
N GLY A 125 6.03 15.55 -3.19
CA GLY A 125 7.48 15.37 -3.01
C GLY A 125 8.07 15.05 -1.63
N VAL A 126 7.30 15.05 -0.55
CA VAL A 126 7.70 14.61 0.79
C VAL A 126 6.46 13.98 1.43
N THR A 127 6.61 12.77 1.95
CA THR A 127 5.77 11.94 2.85
C THR A 127 5.02 12.69 3.97
N SER A 128 4.28 13.73 3.64
CA SER A 128 3.97 14.78 4.60
C SER A 128 2.60 14.55 5.25
N MET A 129 2.56 13.63 6.21
CA MET A 129 2.83 13.99 7.61
C MET A 129 2.14 13.07 8.62
N PHE A 130 1.24 12.15 8.23
CA PHE A 130 0.71 11.17 9.20
C PHE A 130 0.40 9.75 8.71
N LYS A 131 0.17 9.46 7.42
CA LYS A 131 -0.19 8.09 6.97
C LYS A 131 0.22 7.89 5.51
N ALA A 132 1.34 7.23 5.29
CA ALA A 132 1.68 6.59 4.03
C ALA A 132 0.49 5.76 3.50
N CYS A 133 0.50 5.37 2.22
CA CYS A 133 -0.50 4.49 1.60
C CYS A 133 -0.56 3.08 2.25
N ASN A 134 -0.11 2.90 3.48
CA ASN A 134 -0.15 1.64 4.19
C ASN A 134 -1.60 1.20 4.43
N LEU A 135 -1.97 0.08 3.83
CA LEU A 135 -3.19 -0.65 4.15
C LEU A 135 -2.99 -1.40 5.45
N ARG A 136 -3.96 -1.26 6.35
CA ARG A 136 -4.08 -2.18 7.47
C ARG A 136 -4.68 -3.48 6.98
N PHE A 137 -4.19 -4.60 7.47
CA PHE A 137 -4.74 -5.91 7.15
C PHE A 137 -4.73 -6.85 8.35
N THR A 138 -5.48 -7.94 8.21
CA THR A 138 -5.38 -9.10 9.10
C THR A 138 -5.17 -10.38 8.28
N MET A 139 -4.45 -11.35 8.82
CA MET A 139 -4.26 -12.63 8.15
C MET A 139 -5.60 -13.33 7.95
N ARG A 140 -5.86 -13.84 6.74
CA ARG A 140 -6.95 -14.80 6.54
C ARG A 140 -6.64 -16.03 7.38
N ARG A 141 -7.56 -16.39 8.27
CA ARG A 141 -7.43 -17.66 9.00
C ARG A 141 -7.48 -18.78 7.96
N GLY A 142 -6.43 -19.60 7.92
CA GLY A 142 -6.43 -20.81 7.10
C GLY A 142 -7.67 -21.64 7.41
N ARG A 143 -8.34 -22.12 6.36
CA ARG A 143 -9.40 -23.11 6.48
C ARG A 143 -8.84 -24.45 6.93
#